data_AF-A0A212J9E2-F1
#
_entry.id   AF-A0A212J9E2-F1
#
_cell.length_a   1.000
_cell.length_b   1.000
_cell.length_c   1.000
_cell.angle_alpha   90.00
_cell.angle_beta   90.00
_cell.angle_gamma   90.00
#
_symmetry.space_group_name_H-M   'P 1'
#
loop_
_entity.id
_entity.type
_entity.pdbx_description
1 polymer ?
#
loop_
_entity_poly.entity_id
_entity_poly.type
_entity_poly.pdbx_seq_one_letter_code
_entity_poly.pdbx_strand_id
1 'polypeptide(L)'
;MNKEELLNYDDLNFHDCQIYSFGFDSDNYELLFDIDLILKWHTEKSKWKFSVSPVTIVFKNVYDIEMDIDSNTQLIMDDIIKSNPRTPKNIDHLPANTLEYDWYFDLIVGGEIRFKSIGMTMYKRKESIKQSGQTLTLDKRGGFSLSKEGSIILEEY
;
A
#
# COMPACT_ATOMS: atom_id res chain seq x y z
N MET A 1 -4.00 -7.73 -20.90
CA MET A 1 -4.09 -7.23 -19.51
C MET A 1 -5.56 -6.95 -19.25
N ASN A 2 -6.25 -7.79 -18.47
CA ASN A 2 -7.62 -7.46 -18.06
C ASN A 2 -7.51 -6.27 -17.12
N LYS A 3 -7.96 -5.10 -17.56
CA LYS A 3 -8.01 -3.91 -16.71
C LYS A 3 -9.15 -4.13 -15.72
N GLU A 4 -8.81 -4.46 -14.48
CA GLU A 4 -9.75 -4.28 -13.39
C GLU A 4 -10.13 -2.81 -13.31
N GLU A 5 -11.35 -2.53 -12.86
CA GLU A 5 -11.75 -1.17 -12.55
C GLU A 5 -10.83 -0.63 -11.45
N LEU A 6 -10.27 0.56 -11.67
CA LEU A 6 -9.38 1.17 -10.69
C LEU A 6 -10.20 1.61 -9.48
N LEU A 7 -9.64 1.35 -8.29
CA LEU A 7 -10.14 1.84 -7.03
C LEU A 7 -9.73 3.30 -6.85
N ASN A 8 -10.57 4.09 -6.18
CA ASN A 8 -10.17 5.41 -5.70
C ASN A 8 -9.50 5.28 -4.34
N TYR A 9 -8.47 6.08 -4.10
CA TYR A 9 -7.80 6.14 -2.80
C TYR A 9 -8.79 6.42 -1.66
N ASP A 10 -9.73 7.35 -1.85
CA ASP A 10 -10.72 7.73 -0.83
C ASP A 10 -11.72 6.62 -0.47
N ASP A 11 -11.84 5.59 -1.32
CA ASP A 11 -12.71 4.43 -1.08
C ASP A 11 -11.96 3.26 -0.40
N LEU A 12 -10.63 3.36 -0.29
CA LEU A 12 -9.82 2.33 0.34
C LEU A 12 -9.84 2.44 1.87
N ASN A 13 -9.74 1.27 2.50
CA ASN A 13 -9.56 1.16 3.93
C ASN A 13 -8.32 0.32 4.19
N PHE A 14 -7.31 0.93 4.81
CA PHE A 14 -6.04 0.29 5.13
C PHE A 14 -5.99 -0.32 6.54
N HIS A 15 -7.05 -0.16 7.33
CA HIS A 15 -7.15 -0.69 8.68
C HIS A 15 -6.99 -2.21 8.69
N ASP A 16 -6.17 -2.70 9.62
CA ASP A 16 -5.79 -4.11 9.80
C ASP A 16 -4.99 -4.74 8.64
N CYS A 17 -4.54 -3.96 7.65
CA CYS A 17 -3.72 -4.50 6.58
C CYS A 17 -2.29 -4.76 7.07
N GLN A 18 -1.84 -6.01 6.96
CA GLN A 18 -0.50 -6.41 7.39
C GLN A 18 0.55 -6.07 6.33
N ILE A 19 1.63 -5.44 6.75
CA ILE A 19 2.86 -5.24 5.96
C ILE A 19 3.83 -6.39 6.25
N TYR A 20 4.36 -7.00 5.21
CA TYR A 20 5.29 -8.14 5.30
C TYR A 20 6.72 -7.79 4.94
N SER A 21 6.91 -6.83 4.03
CA SER A 21 8.23 -6.33 3.65
C SER A 21 8.10 -4.95 3.02
N PHE A 22 9.21 -4.23 2.97
CA PHE A 22 9.36 -3.03 2.18
C PHE A 22 10.74 -3.01 1.53
N GLY A 23 10.92 -2.19 0.49
CA GLY A 23 12.18 -2.09 -0.22
C GLY A 23 12.34 -0.77 -0.95
N PHE A 24 13.60 -0.40 -1.15
CA PHE A 24 13.99 0.80 -1.88
C PHE A 24 14.46 0.40 -3.28
N ASP A 25 13.88 1.02 -4.29
CA ASP A 25 14.34 0.93 -5.68
C ASP A 25 15.02 2.27 -6.00
N SER A 26 16.31 2.34 -5.65
CA SER A 26 17.11 3.58 -5.74
C SER A 26 17.29 4.07 -7.17
N ASP A 27 17.23 3.17 -8.15
CA ASP A 27 17.40 3.50 -9.56
C ASP A 27 16.18 4.25 -10.10
N ASN A 28 15.00 4.00 -9.53
CA ASN A 28 13.73 4.60 -9.94
C ASN A 28 13.14 5.59 -8.91
N TYR A 29 13.84 5.83 -7.78
CA TYR A 29 13.37 6.68 -6.68
C TYR A 29 12.03 6.20 -6.10
N GLU A 30 11.88 4.89 -5.89
CA GLU A 30 10.64 4.30 -5.39
C GLU A 30 10.80 3.63 -4.02
N LEU A 31 9.71 3.69 -3.24
CA LEU A 31 9.53 2.95 -2.00
C LEU A 31 8.36 1.97 -2.17
N LEU A 32 8.63 0.69 -1.94
CA LEU A 32 7.69 -0.39 -2.17
C LEU A 32 7.27 -1.04 -0.86
N PHE A 33 6.00 -1.42 -0.74
CA PHE A 33 5.46 -2.17 0.39
C PHE A 33 4.73 -3.43 -0.08
N ASP A 34 4.99 -4.56 0.57
CA ASP A 34 4.27 -5.81 0.38
C ASP A 34 3.20 -5.98 1.47
N ILE A 35 1.92 -5.97 1.10
CA ILE A 35 0.82 -6.00 2.06
C ILE A 35 -0.21 -7.11 1.81
N ASP A 36 -0.99 -7.45 2.82
CA ASP A 36 -2.33 -8.05 2.68
C ASP A 36 -3.37 -6.91 2.64
N LEU A 37 -3.87 -6.59 1.45
CA LEU A 37 -4.95 -5.62 1.31
C LEU A 37 -6.30 -6.29 1.55
N ILE A 38 -7.10 -5.72 2.44
CA ILE A 38 -8.49 -6.13 2.67
C ILE A 38 -9.39 -5.37 1.69
N LEU A 39 -9.77 -6.01 0.59
CA LEU A 39 -10.60 -5.39 -0.45
C LEU A 39 -12.07 -5.24 -0.02
N LYS A 40 -12.56 -6.13 0.84
CA LYS A 40 -13.95 -6.09 1.29
C LYS A 40 -14.17 -6.82 2.60
N TRP A 41 -14.96 -6.20 3.47
CA TRP A 41 -15.53 -6.78 4.67
C TRP A 41 -16.92 -7.33 4.34
N HIS A 42 -17.19 -8.56 4.73
CA HIS A 42 -18.47 -9.23 4.54
C HIS A 42 -19.01 -9.70 5.88
N THR A 43 -20.34 -9.70 6.01
CA THR A 43 -21.01 -10.31 7.16
C THR A 43 -21.81 -11.52 6.69
N GLU A 44 -21.51 -12.69 7.25
CA GLU A 44 -22.22 -13.94 6.96
C GLU A 44 -22.69 -14.60 8.25
N LYS A 45 -24.01 -14.72 8.44
CA LYS A 45 -24.60 -15.34 9.64
C LYS A 45 -23.99 -14.78 10.94
N SER A 46 -23.85 -13.46 11.00
CA SER A 46 -23.23 -12.72 12.11
C SER A 46 -21.74 -12.99 12.36
N LYS A 47 -21.03 -13.58 11.38
CA LYS A 47 -19.57 -13.74 11.41
C LYS A 47 -18.93 -12.89 10.33
N TRP A 48 -17.80 -12.27 10.67
CA TRP A 48 -17.01 -11.52 9.70
C TRP A 48 -16.28 -12.45 8.73
N LYS A 49 -16.20 -12.02 7.48
CA LYS A 49 -15.37 -12.59 6.42
C LYS A 49 -14.69 -11.44 5.68
N PHE A 50 -13.51 -11.72 5.14
CA PHE A 50 -12.68 -10.71 4.48
C PHE A 50 -12.26 -11.24 3.13
N SER A 51 -12.37 -10.42 2.10
CA SER A 51 -11.70 -10.62 0.82
C SER A 51 -10.31 -10.01 0.90
N VAL A 52 -9.29 -10.85 1.02
CA VAL A 52 -7.90 -10.40 1.23
C VAL A 52 -7.07 -10.75 0.01
N SER A 53 -6.22 -9.82 -0.44
CA SER A 53 -5.33 -10.01 -1.59
C SER A 53 -3.89 -9.58 -1.25
N PRO A 54 -2.87 -10.34 -1.70
CA PRO A 54 -1.49 -9.86 -1.66
C PRO A 54 -1.31 -8.73 -2.68
N VAL A 55 -0.81 -7.58 -2.22
CA VAL A 55 -0.64 -6.37 -3.02
C VAL A 55 0.74 -5.79 -2.80
N THR A 56 1.32 -5.25 -3.87
CA THR A 56 2.50 -4.38 -3.78
C THR A 56 2.08 -2.93 -3.99
N ILE A 57 2.32 -2.07 -3.00
CA ILE A 57 2.17 -0.61 -3.13
C ILE A 57 3.51 -0.04 -3.55
N VAL A 58 3.52 0.87 -4.52
CA VAL A 58 4.73 1.51 -5.04
C VAL A 58 4.53 3.03 -5.00
N PHE A 59 5.34 3.71 -4.19
CA PHE A 59 5.42 5.17 -4.18
C PHE A 59 6.56 5.65 -5.07
N LYS A 60 6.40 6.79 -5.74
CA LYS A 60 7.35 7.32 -6.72
C LYS A 60 7.90 8.68 -6.33
N ASN A 61 9.10 9.00 -6.82
CA ASN A 61 9.79 10.25 -6.52
C ASN A 61 9.95 10.45 -4.99
N VAL A 62 10.33 9.38 -4.29
CA VAL A 62 10.31 9.33 -2.83
C VAL A 62 11.57 9.96 -2.24
N TYR A 63 11.40 10.76 -1.19
CA TYR A 63 12.50 11.29 -0.37
C TYR A 63 12.04 11.62 1.05
N ASP A 64 12.99 12.03 1.89
CA ASP A 64 12.76 12.44 3.29
C ASP A 64 12.05 11.35 4.11
N ILE A 65 12.60 10.13 4.03
CA ILE A 65 12.03 8.93 4.63
C ILE A 65 12.44 8.86 6.10
N GLU A 66 11.44 8.76 6.97
CA GLU A 66 11.58 8.53 8.40
C GLU A 66 10.77 7.28 8.78
N MET A 67 11.38 6.38 9.56
CA MET A 67 10.74 5.15 10.03
C MET A 67 11.08 4.98 11.51
N ASP A 68 10.07 5.02 12.36
CA ASP A 68 10.19 4.67 13.79
C ASP A 68 9.37 3.40 14.02
N ILE A 69 10.07 2.26 14.11
CA ILE A 69 9.46 0.94 14.17
C ILE A 69 9.84 0.26 15.48
N ASP A 70 8.86 0.09 16.35
CA ASP A 70 8.94 -0.74 17.55
C ASP A 70 7.86 -1.83 17.48
N SER A 71 8.27 -3.03 17.10
CA SER A 71 7.38 -4.17 16.96
C SER A 71 8.08 -5.51 17.15
N ASN A 72 7.27 -6.56 17.23
CA ASN A 72 7.71 -7.93 17.04
C ASN A 72 7.87 -8.24 15.54
N THR A 73 7.33 -9.37 15.07
CA THR A 73 7.35 -9.79 13.67
C THR A 73 6.14 -9.29 12.87
N GLN A 74 5.43 -8.25 13.33
CA GLN A 74 4.20 -7.77 12.71
C GLN A 74 4.23 -6.26 12.51
N LEU A 75 3.78 -5.81 11.34
CA LEU A 75 3.47 -4.42 11.07
C LEU A 75 2.03 -4.39 10.56
N ILE A 76 1.14 -3.70 11.27
CA ILE A 76 -0.29 -3.66 10.95
C ILE A 76 -0.69 -2.20 10.84
N MET A 77 -1.29 -1.84 9.70
CA MET A 77 -1.73 -0.49 9.43
C MET A 77 -3.05 -0.18 10.15
N ASP A 78 -3.13 1.02 10.72
CA ASP A 78 -4.39 1.67 11.05
C ASP A 78 -4.91 2.43 9.82
N ASP A 79 -4.05 3.29 9.25
CA ASP A 79 -4.39 4.07 8.05
C ASP A 79 -3.14 4.50 7.27
N ILE A 80 -3.35 4.94 6.02
CA ILE A 80 -2.37 5.70 5.23
C ILE A 80 -2.94 7.08 5.00
N ILE A 81 -2.29 8.11 5.55
CA ILE A 81 -2.73 9.50 5.48
C ILE A 81 -1.91 10.25 4.41
N LYS A 82 -2.62 10.86 3.46
CA LYS A 82 -2.09 11.77 2.43
C LYS A 82 -2.42 13.21 2.78
N SER A 83 -1.41 14.08 2.86
CA SER A 83 -1.62 15.48 3.27
C SER A 83 -0.66 16.47 2.61
N ASN A 84 -0.88 17.76 2.84
CA ASN A 84 0.01 18.86 2.46
C ASN A 84 0.41 18.91 0.96
N PRO A 85 -0.56 19.06 0.04
CA PRO A 85 -0.30 19.15 -1.39
C PRO A 85 0.61 20.34 -1.72
N ARG A 86 1.68 20.10 -2.48
CA ARG A 86 2.63 21.12 -2.91
C ARG A 86 3.26 20.79 -4.25
N THR A 87 3.91 21.77 -4.86
CA THR A 87 4.73 21.54 -6.07
C THR A 87 6.03 20.82 -5.69
N PRO A 88 6.40 19.71 -6.36
CA PRO A 88 7.68 19.04 -6.17
C PRO A 88 8.86 19.95 -6.45
N LYS A 89 9.97 19.78 -5.72
CA LYS A 89 11.20 20.57 -5.94
C LYS A 89 11.83 20.33 -7.31
N ASN A 90 11.61 19.15 -7.88
CA ASN A 90 12.13 18.71 -9.17
C ASN A 90 11.07 18.75 -10.29
N ILE A 91 10.11 19.68 -10.22
CA ILE A 91 9.00 19.79 -11.19
C ILE A 91 9.46 19.88 -12.65
N ASP A 92 10.65 20.42 -12.92
CA ASP A 92 11.23 20.50 -14.27
C ASP A 92 11.51 19.12 -14.90
N HIS A 93 11.52 18.06 -14.08
CA HIS A 93 11.70 16.66 -14.51
C HIS A 93 10.40 15.84 -14.46
N LEU A 94 9.27 16.48 -14.13
CA LEU A 94 7.98 15.85 -13.94
C LEU A 94 6.92 16.46 -14.88
N PRO A 95 5.77 15.79 -15.07
CA PRO A 95 4.65 16.40 -15.77
C PRO A 95 4.23 17.74 -15.15
N ALA A 96 3.78 18.67 -15.99
CA ALA A 96 3.31 19.96 -15.51
C ALA A 96 2.14 19.79 -14.54
N ASN A 97 2.15 20.56 -13.45
CA ASN A 97 1.15 20.53 -12.37
C ASN A 97 1.12 19.24 -11.52
N THR A 98 2.13 18.36 -11.61
CA THR A 98 2.27 17.27 -10.63
C THR A 98 2.31 17.84 -9.21
N LEU A 99 1.57 17.21 -8.30
CA LEU A 99 1.60 17.50 -6.89
C LEU A 99 2.46 16.48 -6.15
N GLU A 100 2.97 16.90 -5.00
CA GLU A 100 3.66 16.08 -4.01
C GLU A 100 2.91 16.20 -2.69
N TYR A 101 2.95 15.12 -1.93
CA TYR A 101 2.26 15.01 -0.65
C TYR A 101 3.20 14.51 0.44
N ASP A 102 2.82 14.81 1.68
CA ASP A 102 3.31 14.09 2.85
C ASP A 102 2.47 12.83 3.03
N TRP A 103 3.14 11.70 3.10
CA TRP A 103 2.56 10.39 3.35
C TRP A 103 2.95 9.92 4.75
N TYR A 104 1.94 9.53 5.52
CA TYR A 104 2.09 9.03 6.88
C TYR A 104 1.35 7.70 7.01
N PHE A 105 2.09 6.65 7.33
CA PHE A 105 1.54 5.33 7.64
C PHE A 105 1.44 5.27 9.15
N ASP A 106 0.19 5.23 9.64
CA ASP A 106 -0.09 4.99 11.04
C ASP A 106 -0.15 3.49 11.27
N LEU A 107 0.73 2.93 12.09
CA LEU A 107 0.75 1.49 12.35
C LEU A 107 0.18 1.22 13.74
N ILE A 108 -1.06 0.72 13.79
CA ILE A 108 -1.67 0.25 15.05
C ILE A 108 -0.79 -0.79 15.76
N VAL A 109 0.00 -1.54 14.99
CA VAL A 109 1.12 -2.33 15.49
C VAL A 109 2.36 -2.00 14.67
N GLY A 110 3.33 -1.36 15.32
CA GLY A 110 4.69 -1.25 14.81
C GLY A 110 5.20 0.17 14.54
N GLY A 111 4.54 1.20 15.06
CA GLY A 111 5.04 2.57 15.05
C GLY A 111 4.55 3.37 13.86
N GLU A 112 5.46 4.06 13.16
CA GLU A 112 5.08 4.99 12.09
C GLU A 112 6.12 5.05 10.96
N ILE A 113 5.65 5.32 9.75
CA ILE A 113 6.49 5.53 8.58
C ILE A 113 6.05 6.82 7.88
N ARG A 114 6.99 7.71 7.59
CA ARG A 114 6.73 9.00 6.96
C ARG A 114 7.65 9.22 5.78
N PHE A 115 7.14 9.81 4.71
CA PHE A 115 7.94 10.19 3.56
C PHE A 115 7.18 11.16 2.65
N LYS A 116 7.89 11.68 1.64
CA LYS A 116 7.34 12.56 0.61
C LYS A 116 7.28 11.81 -0.70
N SER A 117 6.19 11.93 -1.44
CA SER A 117 5.99 11.24 -2.73
C SER A 117 4.95 11.97 -3.58
N ILE A 118 5.06 11.83 -4.89
CA ILE A 118 4.07 12.37 -5.85
C ILE A 118 2.81 11.51 -5.94
N GLY A 119 2.82 10.30 -5.39
CA GLY A 119 1.71 9.37 -5.58
C GLY A 119 2.05 7.93 -5.30
N MET A 120 1.09 7.04 -5.58
CA MET A 120 1.27 5.60 -5.47
C MET A 120 0.60 4.81 -6.61
N THR A 121 1.06 3.59 -6.81
CA THR A 121 0.39 2.58 -7.63
C THR A 121 0.30 1.27 -6.86
N MET A 122 -0.83 0.57 -6.99
CA MET A 122 -1.05 -0.71 -6.32
C MET A 122 -1.18 -1.84 -7.33
N TYR A 123 -0.35 -2.87 -7.16
CA TYR A 123 -0.33 -4.08 -7.98
C TYR A 123 -0.95 -5.24 -7.20
N LYS A 124 -2.13 -5.69 -7.63
CA LYS A 124 -2.79 -6.88 -7.10
C LYS A 124 -2.14 -8.13 -7.68
N ARG A 125 -1.35 -8.83 -6.86
CA ARG A 125 -0.50 -9.95 -7.30
C ARG A 125 -1.29 -11.26 -7.50
N LYS A 126 -2.42 -11.42 -6.80
CA LYS A 126 -3.32 -12.57 -6.92
C LYS A 126 -4.77 -12.16 -6.75
N GLU A 127 -5.71 -13.02 -7.14
CA GLU A 127 -7.12 -12.80 -6.80
C GLU A 127 -7.38 -12.88 -5.29
N SER A 128 -8.38 -12.13 -4.85
CA SER A 128 -8.75 -12.08 -3.43
C SER A 128 -9.26 -13.44 -2.93
N ILE A 129 -8.87 -13.81 -1.73
CA ILE A 129 -9.36 -15.01 -1.05
C ILE A 129 -10.34 -14.58 0.03
N LYS A 130 -11.58 -15.08 -0.06
CA LYS A 130 -12.58 -14.88 0.99
C LYS A 130 -12.32 -15.82 2.15
N GLN A 131 -12.06 -15.29 3.34
CA GLN A 131 -11.70 -16.08 4.52
C GLN A 131 -12.17 -15.43 5.84
N SER A 132 -11.96 -16.11 6.97
CA SER A 132 -12.35 -15.59 8.30
C SER A 132 -11.31 -14.65 8.92
N GLY A 133 -10.06 -14.67 8.46
CA GLY A 133 -8.99 -13.81 8.97
C GLY A 133 -8.66 -12.68 8.00
N GLN A 134 -8.05 -11.62 8.53
CA GLN A 134 -7.67 -10.44 7.76
C GLN A 134 -6.32 -10.59 7.04
N THR A 135 -5.56 -11.65 7.36
CA THR A 135 -4.22 -11.90 6.81
C THR A 135 -4.13 -13.27 6.14
N LEU A 136 -3.33 -13.38 5.09
CA LEU A 136 -3.06 -14.60 4.35
C LEU A 136 -1.81 -15.28 4.90
N THR A 137 -1.81 -16.61 4.97
CA THR A 137 -0.59 -17.36 5.27
C THR A 137 0.44 -17.19 4.13
N LEU A 138 1.73 -17.38 4.44
CA LEU A 138 2.80 -17.28 3.42
C LEU A 138 2.52 -18.18 2.21
N ASP A 139 2.03 -19.40 2.41
CA ASP A 139 1.67 -20.32 1.33
C ASP A 139 0.58 -19.74 0.40
N LYS A 140 -0.46 -19.13 0.98
CA LYS A 140 -1.55 -18.50 0.20
C LYS A 140 -1.03 -17.30 -0.59
N ARG A 141 -0.15 -16.49 0.01
CA ARG A 141 0.48 -15.32 -0.63
C ARG A 141 1.50 -15.71 -1.71
N GLY A 142 2.15 -16.87 -1.57
CA GLY A 142 3.31 -17.26 -2.38
C GLY A 142 4.62 -16.67 -1.87
N GLY A 143 4.73 -16.46 -0.56
CA GLY A 143 5.87 -15.82 0.08
C GLY A 143 5.83 -14.28 0.05
N PHE A 144 6.94 -13.69 0.49
CA PHE A 144 7.21 -12.25 0.43
C PHE A 144 7.46 -11.82 -1.01
N SER A 145 6.90 -10.69 -1.44
CA SER A 145 7.18 -10.17 -2.78
C SER A 145 6.87 -8.68 -2.93
N LEU A 146 7.83 -7.96 -3.51
CA LEU A 146 7.69 -6.58 -3.96
C LEU A 146 7.51 -6.51 -5.49
N SER A 147 7.05 -7.59 -6.12
CA SER A 147 6.86 -7.64 -7.57
C SER A 147 5.82 -6.62 -8.04
N LYS A 148 6.15 -5.87 -9.09
CA LYS A 148 5.24 -4.97 -9.83
C LYS A 148 4.44 -5.73 -10.91
N GLU A 149 4.35 -7.06 -10.79
CA GLU A 149 3.55 -7.91 -11.67
C GLU A 149 2.15 -8.15 -11.08
N GLY A 150 1.12 -8.03 -11.92
CA GLY A 150 -0.27 -8.24 -11.52
C GLY A 150 -1.23 -7.25 -12.18
N SER A 151 -2.48 -7.24 -11.72
CA SER A 151 -3.46 -6.21 -12.11
C SER A 151 -3.13 -4.92 -11.38
N ILE A 152 -3.03 -3.80 -12.10
CA ILE A 152 -3.05 -2.48 -11.46
C ILE A 152 -4.47 -2.23 -10.97
N ILE A 153 -4.61 -1.93 -9.68
CA ILE A 153 -5.91 -1.70 -9.03
C ILE A 153 -6.06 -0.29 -8.46
N LEU A 154 -4.98 0.50 -8.42
CA LEU A 154 -5.02 1.93 -8.05
C LEU A 154 -3.83 2.64 -8.69
N GLU A 155 -4.08 3.84 -9.21
CA GLU A 155 -3.09 4.82 -9.65
C GLU A 155 -3.49 6.18 -9.06
N GLU A 156 -2.69 6.70 -8.13
CA GLU A 156 -2.92 7.96 -7.42
C GLU A 156 -1.73 8.88 -7.66
N TYR A 157 -1.92 10.01 -8.34
CA TYR A 157 -0.88 10.96 -8.77
C TYR A 157 -1.39 12.41 -8.79
#